data_AF-A0A7S0F3P3-F1
#
_entry.id   AF-A0A7S0F3P3-F1
#
_cell.length_a   1.000
_cell.length_b   1.000
_cell.length_c   1.000
_cell.angle_alpha   90.00
_cell.angle_beta   90.00
_cell.angle_gamma   90.00
#
_symmetry.space_group_name_H-M   'P 1'
#
loop_
_entity.id
_entity.type
_entity.pdbx_description
1 polymer ?
#
loop_
_entity_poly.entity_id
_entity_poly.type
_entity_poly.pdbx_seq_one_letter_code
_entity_poly.pdbx_strand_id
1 'polypeptide(L)'
;SSNAEKELAARLANEQALASMVNEPLDIFDDDDSARMKRLAIKNAFLHAWEAYEMHAFGKDEVHPLSQQGHDIMGLGVTIIDAIDTMLIMGLANSPVYKRARSWVQSGFDPRPNKDISVFEATIR
;
A
#
# COMPACT_ATOMS: atom_id res chain seq x y z
N SER A 1 -26.89 16.99 3.92
CA SER A 1 -25.97 16.20 4.77
C SER A 1 -24.63 16.89 4.82
N SER A 2 -24.10 17.08 6.03
CA SER A 2 -22.87 17.87 6.26
C SER A 2 -21.62 17.05 5.93
N ASN A 3 -20.51 17.73 5.63
CA ASN A 3 -19.25 17.07 5.25
C ASN A 3 -18.72 16.14 6.35
N ALA A 4 -19.01 16.45 7.61
CA ALA A 4 -18.60 15.67 8.78
C ALA A 4 -19.29 14.30 8.86
N GLU A 5 -20.54 14.19 8.39
CA GLU A 5 -21.26 12.91 8.37
C GLU A 5 -20.65 11.93 7.35
N LYS A 6 -20.17 12.45 6.22
CA LYS A 6 -19.49 11.65 5.19
C LYS A 6 -18.13 11.18 5.66
N GLU A 7 -17.39 12.02 6.38
CA GLU A 7 -16.07 11.67 6.91
C GLU A 7 -16.15 10.64 8.03
N LEU A 8 -17.13 10.78 8.94
CA LEU A 8 -17.39 9.78 9.98
C LEU A 8 -17.81 8.43 9.37
N ALA A 9 -18.67 8.45 8.35
CA ALA A 9 -19.07 7.24 7.63
C ALA A 9 -17.87 6.55 6.95
N ALA A 10 -16.96 7.32 6.35
CA ALA A 10 -15.74 6.78 5.75
C ALA A 10 -14.79 6.17 6.79
N ARG A 11 -14.63 6.83 7.95
CA ARG A 11 -13.81 6.32 9.07
C ARG A 11 -14.39 5.03 9.65
N LEU A 12 -15.70 4.98 9.89
CA LEU A 12 -16.38 3.78 10.39
C LEU A 12 -16.33 2.62 9.37
N ALA A 13 -16.48 2.92 8.08
CA ALA A 13 -16.33 1.92 7.03
C ALA A 13 -14.89 1.38 6.96
N ASN A 14 -13.88 2.23 7.14
CA ASN A 14 -12.48 1.81 7.21
C ASN A 14 -12.21 0.94 8.45
N GLU A 15 -12.74 1.34 9.60
CA GLU A 15 -12.60 0.61 10.87
C GLU A 15 -13.32 -0.75 10.84
N GLN A 16 -14.51 -0.83 10.21
CA GLN A 16 -15.21 -2.08 9.95
C GLN A 16 -14.48 -2.97 8.95
N ALA A 17 -13.89 -2.39 7.90
CA ALA A 17 -13.07 -3.13 6.94
C ALA A 17 -11.82 -3.72 7.62
N LEU A 18 -11.14 -2.93 8.45
CA LEU A 18 -10.03 -3.36 9.31
C LEU A 18 -10.46 -4.52 10.21
N ALA A 19 -11.60 -4.41 10.90
CA ALA A 19 -12.12 -5.47 11.76
C ALA A 19 -12.46 -6.76 10.99
N SER A 20 -13.03 -6.65 9.79
CA SER A 20 -13.34 -7.80 8.93
C SER A 20 -12.09 -8.53 8.43
N MET A 21 -10.99 -7.79 8.19
CA MET A 21 -9.71 -8.36 7.77
C MET A 21 -8.99 -9.15 8.88
N VAL A 22 -9.41 -9.02 10.15
CA VAL A 22 -8.93 -9.84 11.28
C VAL A 22 -9.65 -11.20 11.34
N ASN A 23 -10.80 -11.34 10.66
CA ASN A 23 -11.68 -12.51 10.73
C ASN A 23 -11.66 -13.41 9.48
N GLU A 24 -10.79 -13.15 8.51
CA GLU A 24 -10.53 -14.11 7.43
C GLU A 24 -9.69 -15.29 7.98
N PRO A 25 -10.01 -16.55 7.64
CA PRO A 25 -9.26 -17.69 8.14
C PRO A 25 -7.85 -17.66 7.53
N LEU A 26 -6.85 -17.33 8.35
CA LEU A 26 -5.45 -17.51 8.00
C LEU A 26 -5.06 -18.98 8.23
N ASP A 27 -4.46 -19.54 7.18
CA ASP A 27 -3.67 -20.75 7.05
C ASP A 27 -3.47 -21.69 8.27
N ILE A 28 -3.62 -22.99 7.98
CA ILE A 28 -3.96 -24.11 8.87
C ILE A 28 -2.74 -24.63 9.66
N PHE A 29 -1.69 -23.82 9.82
CA PHE A 29 -0.39 -24.25 10.37
C PHE A 29 0.30 -23.25 11.33
N ASP A 30 -0.42 -22.27 11.86
CA ASP A 30 0.10 -21.38 12.90
C ASP A 30 -0.46 -21.74 14.28
N ASP A 31 0.18 -22.71 14.94
CA ASP A 31 -0.06 -23.05 16.35
C ASP A 31 0.55 -22.02 17.34
N ASP A 32 1.20 -20.96 16.85
CA ASP A 32 1.76 -19.88 17.68
C ASP A 32 0.97 -18.57 17.51
N ASP A 33 0.06 -18.31 18.45
CA ASP A 33 -0.68 -17.05 18.57
C ASP A 33 0.27 -15.82 18.50
N SER A 34 1.52 -15.95 18.97
CA SER A 34 2.50 -14.87 18.87
C SER A 34 2.87 -14.54 17.42
N ALA A 35 3.12 -15.55 16.59
CA ALA A 35 3.44 -15.37 15.17
C ALA A 35 2.29 -14.71 14.41
N ARG A 36 1.04 -15.14 14.69
CA ARG A 36 -0.17 -14.51 14.12
C ARG A 36 -0.28 -13.03 14.51
N MET A 37 -0.11 -12.70 15.78
CA MET A 37 -0.16 -11.32 16.26
C MET A 37 0.95 -10.45 15.63
N LYS A 38 2.15 -10.99 15.44
CA LYS A 38 3.25 -10.30 14.76
C LYS A 38 2.92 -10.04 13.29
N ARG A 39 2.40 -11.03 12.56
CA ARG A 39 1.97 -10.84 11.16
C ARG A 39 0.90 -9.76 11.03
N LEU A 40 -0.08 -9.76 11.93
CA LEU A 40 -1.12 -8.72 11.95
C LEU A 40 -0.54 -7.33 12.23
N ALA A 41 0.38 -7.21 13.19
CA ALA A 41 1.05 -5.95 13.48
C ALA A 41 1.86 -5.44 12.29
N ILE A 42 2.59 -6.32 11.59
CA ILE A 42 3.36 -5.99 10.38
C ILE A 42 2.42 -5.51 9.26
N LYS A 43 1.31 -6.22 9.05
CA LYS A 43 0.30 -5.83 8.05
C LYS A 43 -0.30 -4.45 8.36
N ASN A 44 -0.59 -4.16 9.63
CA ASN A 44 -1.10 -2.85 10.05
C ASN A 44 -0.06 -1.74 9.86
N ALA A 45 1.22 -2.01 10.16
CA ALA A 45 2.30 -1.06 9.92
C ALA A 45 2.49 -0.77 8.43
N PHE A 46 2.40 -1.81 7.58
CA PHE A 46 2.40 -1.65 6.13
C PHE A 46 1.24 -0.78 5.64
N LEU A 47 0.00 -1.06 6.10
CA LEU A 47 -1.17 -0.27 5.72
C LEU A 47 -1.05 1.19 6.15
N HIS A 48 -0.50 1.45 7.34
CA HIS A 48 -0.23 2.81 7.81
C HIS A 48 0.80 3.55 6.92
N ALA A 49 1.91 2.88 6.58
CA ALA A 49 2.91 3.45 5.68
C ALA A 49 2.35 3.67 4.27
N TRP A 50 1.56 2.72 3.76
CA TRP A 50 0.90 2.80 2.46
C TRP A 50 -0.10 3.96 2.40
N GLU A 51 -0.89 4.16 3.45
CA GLU A 51 -1.84 5.28 3.53
C GLU A 51 -1.11 6.63 3.41
N ALA A 52 0.02 6.80 4.13
CA ALA A 52 0.84 8.00 4.01
C ALA A 52 1.40 8.18 2.59
N TYR A 53 1.86 7.09 1.95
CA TYR A 53 2.29 7.12 0.56
C TYR A 53 1.15 7.51 -0.39
N GLU A 54 -0.04 6.92 -0.26
CA GLU A 54 -1.19 7.25 -1.11
C GLU A 54 -1.62 8.71 -0.97
N MET A 55 -1.57 9.27 0.24
CA MET A 55 -1.97 10.65 0.47
C MET A 55 -0.97 11.66 -0.11
N HIS A 56 0.33 11.36 -0.05
CA HIS A 56 1.37 12.37 -0.26
C HIS A 56 2.26 12.13 -1.47
N ALA A 57 2.27 10.92 -2.01
CA ALA A 57 3.25 10.49 -3.01
C ALA A 57 2.69 9.49 -4.03
N PHE A 58 1.37 9.36 -4.19
CA PHE A 58 0.80 8.36 -5.09
C PHE A 58 1.29 8.53 -6.54
N GLY A 59 1.95 7.50 -7.07
CA GLY A 59 2.57 7.51 -8.39
C GLY A 59 3.97 8.12 -8.45
N LYS A 60 4.49 8.60 -7.32
CA LYS A 60 5.89 9.02 -7.14
C LYS A 60 6.73 7.86 -6.64
N ASP A 61 8.04 7.98 -6.77
CA ASP A 61 8.94 6.92 -6.34
C ASP A 61 8.94 6.70 -4.84
N GLU A 62 8.95 7.76 -4.04
CA GLU A 62 9.04 7.69 -2.58
C GLU A 62 8.20 8.77 -1.90
N VAL A 63 7.85 8.53 -0.63
CA VAL A 63 7.25 9.53 0.26
C VAL A 63 8.28 10.04 1.27
N HIS A 64 8.37 11.35 1.46
CA HIS A 64 9.08 11.98 2.56
C HIS A 64 8.09 12.20 3.71
N PRO A 65 8.07 11.35 4.75
CA PRO A 65 6.99 11.32 5.74
C PRO A 65 6.94 12.58 6.61
N LEU A 66 8.08 13.21 6.88
CA LEU A 66 8.14 14.43 7.70
C LEU A 66 7.63 15.67 6.96
N SER A 67 7.90 15.77 5.65
CA SER A 67 7.48 16.90 4.83
C SER A 67 6.16 16.65 4.09
N GLN A 68 5.63 15.42 4.15
CA GLN A 68 4.41 15.00 3.46
C GLN A 68 4.44 15.28 1.95
N GLN A 69 5.58 15.00 1.32
CA GLN A 69 5.80 15.24 -0.10
C GLN A 69 6.33 13.98 -0.78
N GLY A 70 5.91 13.73 -2.02
CA GLY A 70 6.50 12.72 -2.88
C GLY A 70 7.79 13.20 -3.55
N HIS A 71 8.70 12.27 -3.79
CA HIS A 71 9.97 12.51 -4.48
C HIS A 71 10.18 11.47 -5.58
N ASP A 72 10.77 11.88 -6.71
CA ASP A 72 11.12 11.01 -7.83
C ASP A 72 12.64 10.85 -7.93
N ILE A 73 13.12 9.63 -7.71
CA ILE A 73 14.51 9.22 -7.90
C ILE A 73 14.72 8.74 -9.35
N MET A 74 13.81 7.96 -9.90
CA MET A 74 13.79 7.42 -11.27
C MET A 74 12.58 7.90 -12.09
N GLY A 75 11.50 8.33 -11.43
CA GLY A 75 10.23 8.71 -12.05
C GLY A 75 9.42 7.52 -12.55
N LEU A 76 9.49 6.38 -11.86
CA LEU A 76 8.86 5.11 -12.26
C LEU A 76 7.72 4.69 -11.33
N GLY A 77 7.51 5.40 -10.22
CA GLY A 77 6.58 4.99 -9.16
C GLY A 77 7.07 3.76 -8.41
N VAL A 78 8.38 3.67 -8.13
CA VAL A 78 9.03 2.46 -7.60
C VAL A 78 8.36 1.91 -6.33
N THR A 79 7.88 2.77 -5.41
CA THR A 79 7.15 2.28 -4.21
C THR A 79 5.89 1.48 -4.56
N ILE A 80 5.12 1.85 -5.60
CA ILE A 80 3.93 1.07 -5.99
C ILE A 80 4.34 -0.28 -6.57
N ILE A 81 5.39 -0.28 -7.39
CA ILE A 81 5.90 -1.50 -8.05
C ILE A 81 6.44 -2.47 -6.99
N ASP A 82 7.33 -2.00 -6.10
CA ASP A 82 7.91 -2.78 -5.00
C ASP A 82 6.87 -3.29 -3.99
N ALA A 83 5.72 -2.61 -3.85
CA ALA A 83 4.73 -2.94 -2.82
C ALA A 83 3.64 -3.91 -3.29
N ILE A 84 3.41 -4.06 -4.61
CA ILE A 84 2.23 -4.76 -5.12
C ILE A 84 2.25 -6.26 -4.83
N ASP A 85 3.42 -6.89 -4.84
CA ASP A 85 3.62 -8.30 -4.49
C ASP A 85 3.54 -8.52 -2.98
N THR A 86 4.07 -7.59 -2.20
CA THR A 86 3.98 -7.57 -0.74
C THR A 86 2.52 -7.54 -0.29
N MET A 87 1.67 -6.75 -0.97
CA MET A 87 0.23 -6.76 -0.74
C MET A 87 -0.40 -8.13 -1.01
N LEU A 88 0.01 -8.82 -2.09
CA LEU A 88 -0.48 -10.16 -2.39
C LEU A 88 -0.08 -11.15 -1.28
N ILE A 89 1.18 -11.13 -0.85
CA ILE A 89 1.70 -11.96 0.25
C ILE A 89 0.93 -11.70 1.56
N MET A 90 0.53 -10.45 1.81
CA MET A 90 -0.28 -10.08 2.99
C MET A 90 -1.78 -10.40 2.85
N GLY A 91 -2.20 -11.07 1.77
CA GLY A 91 -3.60 -11.45 1.53
C GLY A 91 -4.50 -10.25 1.22
N LEU A 92 -3.95 -9.18 0.62
CA LEU A 92 -4.69 -7.95 0.30
C LEU A 92 -5.32 -7.95 -1.11
N ALA A 93 -5.24 -9.04 -1.87
CA ALA A 93 -5.68 -9.10 -3.27
C ALA A 93 -7.11 -8.60 -3.51
N ASN A 94 -8.03 -8.84 -2.58
CA ASN A 94 -9.43 -8.40 -2.70
C ASN A 94 -9.69 -6.99 -2.14
N SER A 95 -8.71 -6.40 -1.45
CA SER A 95 -8.83 -5.08 -0.81
C SER A 95 -8.88 -3.94 -1.84
N PRO A 96 -9.50 -2.80 -1.49
CA PRO A 96 -9.46 -1.59 -2.32
C PRO A 96 -8.03 -1.08 -2.56
N VAL A 97 -7.16 -1.23 -1.56
CA VAL A 97 -5.75 -0.83 -1.57
C VAL A 97 -5.01 -1.50 -2.73
N TYR A 98 -5.06 -2.83 -2.79
CA TYR A 98 -4.43 -3.59 -3.87
C TYR A 98 -5.05 -3.27 -5.24
N LYS A 99 -6.38 -3.18 -5.33
CA LYS A 99 -7.06 -2.88 -6.59
C LYS A 99 -6.66 -1.53 -7.16
N ARG A 100 -6.48 -0.53 -6.31
CA ARG A 100 -6.02 0.81 -6.70
C ARG A 100 -4.57 0.79 -7.19
N ALA A 101 -3.66 0.16 -6.44
CA ALA A 101 -2.26 -0.03 -6.85
C ALA A 101 -2.17 -0.76 -8.20
N ARG A 102 -2.87 -1.89 -8.35
CA ARG A 102 -2.95 -2.66 -9.61
C ARG A 102 -3.49 -1.84 -10.77
N SER A 103 -4.53 -1.04 -10.54
CA SER A 103 -5.07 -0.17 -11.58
C SER A 103 -4.03 0.86 -12.03
N TRP A 104 -3.27 1.44 -11.10
CA TRP A 104 -2.19 2.36 -11.43
C TRP A 104 -1.10 1.68 -12.26
N VAL A 105 -0.67 0.48 -11.89
CA VAL A 105 0.30 -0.30 -12.71
C VAL A 105 -0.24 -0.57 -14.11
N GLN A 106 -1.53 -0.89 -14.24
CA GLN A 106 -2.14 -1.22 -15.52
C GLN A 106 -2.29 -0.01 -16.46
N SER A 107 -2.60 1.17 -15.95
CA SER A 107 -2.98 2.33 -16.79
C SER A 107 -2.12 3.59 -16.61
N GLY A 108 -1.37 3.68 -15.51
CA GLY A 108 -0.61 4.88 -15.11
C GLY A 108 0.91 4.73 -15.21
N PHE A 109 1.43 3.50 -15.30
CA PHE A 109 2.86 3.25 -15.39
C PHE A 109 3.41 3.60 -16.79
N ASP A 110 4.48 4.41 -16.86
CA ASP A 110 5.27 4.67 -18.07
C ASP A 110 6.74 4.29 -17.83
N PRO A 111 7.27 3.25 -18.50
CA PRO A 111 8.65 2.80 -18.32
C PRO A 111 9.70 3.68 -19.04
N ARG A 112 9.35 4.90 -19.46
CA ARG A 112 10.22 5.81 -20.22
C ARG A 112 10.39 7.15 -19.49
N PRO A 113 11.12 7.18 -18.36
CA PRO A 113 11.33 8.41 -17.62
C PRO A 113 12.22 9.37 -18.43
N ASN A 114 11.94 10.67 -18.33
CA ASN A 114 12.73 11.71 -18.99
C ASN A 114 13.98 12.09 -18.18
N LYS A 115 14.80 11.08 -17.83
CA LYS A 115 16.09 11.23 -17.14
C LYS A 115 16.91 9.94 -17.24
N ASP A 116 18.21 10.05 -17.04
CA ASP A 116 19.06 8.88 -16.88
C ASP A 116 18.74 8.17 -15.55
N ILE A 117 18.61 6.84 -15.62
CA ILE A 117 18.34 5.97 -14.47
C ILE A 117 19.40 4.87 -14.38
N SER A 118 19.65 4.39 -13.17
CA SER A 118 20.53 3.24 -12.95
C SER A 118 19.87 1.98 -13.51
N VAL A 119 20.52 1.34 -14.48
CA VAL A 119 20.06 0.04 -15.03
C VAL A 119 20.02 -1.03 -13.94
N PHE A 120 20.98 -1.02 -13.01
CA PHE A 120 21.01 -1.96 -11.90
C PHE A 120 19.76 -1.81 -11.03
N GLU A 121 19.48 -0.60 -10.56
CA GLU A 121 18.33 -0.35 -9.69
C GLU A 121 17.01 -0.65 -10.41
N ALA A 122 16.86 -0.21 -11.67
CA ALA A 122 15.67 -0.50 -12.46
C ALA A 122 15.43 -2.00 -12.74
N THR A 123 16.45 -2.84 -12.55
CA THR A 123 16.35 -4.29 -12.75
C THR A 123 15.94 -5.03 -11.46
N ILE A 124 16.36 -4.53 -10.29
CA ILE A 124 16.13 -5.21 -9.01
C ILE A 124 14.87 -4.75 -8.28
N ARG A 125 14.29 -3.64 -8.72
CA ARG A 125 13.01 -3.05 -8.26
C ARG A 125 11.88 -3.56 -9.15
#